data_AF-A0A4Q8M7U0-F1
#
_entry.id   AF-A0A4Q8M7U0-F1
#
_cell.length_a   1.000
_cell.length_b   1.000
_cell.length_c   1.000
_cell.angle_alpha   90.00
_cell.angle_beta   90.00
_cell.angle_gamma   90.00
#
_symmetry.space_group_name_H-M   'P 1'
#
loop_
_entity.id
_entity.type
_entity.pdbx_description
1 polymer ?
#
loop_
_entity_poly.entity_id
_entity_poly.type
_entity_poly.pdbx_seq_one_letter_code
_entity_poly.pdbx_strand_id
1 'polypeptide(L)'
;MRHGCALLLLMGLVAGDAGAQAIYRCAAAQGAAYQEAPCAGLPLQTWARAELVAVPGPRLERDEAQRRIETTREAWQASLTQAESRAASRVRFSRGARSRPAAMRIPRADACARARAARAAAHARRGLHWSFDDASRWDAAVFKVCRWG
;
A
#
# COMPACT_ATOMS: atom_id res chain seq x y z
N MET A 1 -0.09 45.14 -58.81
CA MET A 1 0.19 45.70 -57.47
C MET A 1 0.64 44.58 -56.55
N ARG A 2 1.91 44.66 -56.12
CA ARG A 2 2.52 44.13 -54.88
C ARG A 2 2.42 42.62 -54.60
N HIS A 3 3.57 41.98 -54.79
CA HIS A 3 3.98 40.69 -54.25
C HIS A 3 3.75 40.57 -52.73
N GLY A 4 3.42 39.34 -52.32
CA GLY A 4 4.14 38.61 -51.28
C GLY A 4 4.24 39.24 -49.89
N CYS A 5 3.52 38.66 -48.94
CA CYS A 5 4.05 38.33 -47.62
C CYS A 5 3.12 37.26 -47.05
N ALA A 6 3.55 36.00 -47.14
CA ALA A 6 3.97 35.26 -45.95
C ALA A 6 2.75 34.99 -45.06
N LEU A 7 2.04 33.86 -45.22
CA LEU A 7 2.55 32.55 -44.80
C LEU A 7 3.40 32.70 -43.53
N LEU A 8 2.80 33.18 -42.45
CA LEU A 8 3.38 33.23 -41.09
C LEU A 8 2.33 33.71 -40.06
N LEU A 9 1.17 33.05 -40.02
CA LEU A 9 0.40 32.99 -38.77
C LEU A 9 0.77 31.69 -38.07
N LEU A 10 1.99 31.74 -37.52
CA LEU A 10 2.48 31.09 -36.30
C LEU A 10 1.64 29.87 -35.86
N MET A 11 2.07 28.64 -36.14
CA MET A 11 3.02 27.93 -35.27
C MET A 11 2.80 28.23 -33.78
N GLY A 12 1.57 27.99 -33.29
CA GLY A 12 1.28 27.74 -31.87
C GLY A 12 1.74 26.35 -31.45
N LEU A 13 2.97 25.99 -31.79
CA LEU A 13 3.71 24.86 -31.25
C LEU A 13 4.57 25.41 -30.11
N VAL A 14 3.94 25.71 -28.98
CA VAL A 14 4.70 25.72 -27.72
C VAL A 14 4.52 24.34 -27.12
N ALA A 15 5.49 23.49 -27.45
CA ALA A 15 5.77 22.28 -26.70
C ALA A 15 5.89 22.63 -25.22
N GLY A 16 5.19 21.90 -24.35
CA GLY A 16 5.20 22.21 -22.93
C GLY A 16 4.63 21.18 -21.98
N ASP A 17 4.01 20.09 -22.42
CA ASP A 17 3.80 18.92 -21.55
C ASP A 17 4.92 17.90 -21.75
N ALA A 18 6.16 18.37 -21.71
CA ALA A 18 7.27 17.50 -21.34
C ALA A 18 7.15 17.33 -19.83
N GLY A 19 6.39 16.31 -19.39
CA GLY A 19 6.11 16.04 -17.98
C GLY A 19 7.35 16.29 -17.13
N ALA A 20 7.23 17.21 -16.17
CA ALA A 20 8.33 17.82 -15.45
C ALA A 20 9.41 16.83 -15.03
N GLN A 21 10.49 16.78 -15.80
CA GLN A 21 11.65 15.95 -15.49
C GLN A 21 12.51 16.59 -14.40
N ALA A 22 12.24 17.84 -14.04
CA ALA A 22 12.88 18.51 -12.93
C ALA A 22 11.96 19.52 -12.23
N ILE A 23 12.21 19.73 -10.95
CA ILE A 23 11.65 20.82 -10.14
C ILE A 23 12.78 21.79 -9.83
N TYR A 24 12.55 23.08 -10.07
CA TYR A 24 13.48 24.16 -9.82
C TYR A 24 13.00 24.99 -8.63
N ARG A 25 13.94 25.34 -7.74
CA ARG A 25 13.75 26.35 -6.70
C ARG A 25 14.40 27.65 -7.15
N CYS A 26 13.58 28.67 -7.37
CA CYS A 26 13.99 29.98 -7.86
C CYS A 26 13.94 31.02 -6.75
N ALA A 27 14.80 32.03 -6.82
CA ALA A 27 14.70 33.20 -5.95
C ALA A 27 13.45 34.02 -6.31
N ALA A 28 12.71 34.48 -5.28
CA ALA A 28 11.52 35.30 -5.44
C ALA A 28 11.59 36.51 -4.49
N ALA A 29 10.75 37.52 -4.75
CA ALA A 29 10.71 38.75 -3.95
C ALA A 29 10.51 38.51 -2.44
N GLN A 30 9.84 37.41 -2.08
CA GLN A 30 9.62 36.98 -0.69
C GLN A 30 10.09 35.53 -0.49
N GLY A 31 11.38 35.28 -0.73
CA GLY A 31 11.99 33.98 -0.45
C GLY A 31 12.21 33.14 -1.70
N ALA A 32 11.57 31.97 -1.80
CA ALA A 32 11.78 31.03 -2.91
C ALA A 32 10.46 30.56 -3.53
N ALA A 33 10.43 30.50 -4.86
CA ALA A 33 9.36 29.91 -5.63
C ALA A 33 9.80 28.54 -6.18
N TYR A 34 8.86 27.61 -6.30
CA TYR A 34 9.10 26.28 -6.85
C TYR A 34 8.32 26.15 -8.15
N GLN A 35 8.97 25.68 -9.20
CA GLN A 35 8.38 25.60 -10.53
C GLN A 35 9.01 24.47 -11.34
N GLU A 36 8.25 23.94 -12.28
CA GLU A 36 8.69 22.89 -13.19
C GLU A 36 9.42 23.46 -14.41
N ALA A 37 9.16 24.72 -14.76
CA ALA A 37 9.92 25.45 -15.75
C ALA A 37 11.24 25.97 -15.16
N PRO A 38 12.36 26.02 -15.92
CA PRO A 38 13.60 26.62 -15.47
C PRO A 38 13.41 28.05 -14.93
N CYS A 39 14.21 28.42 -13.93
CA CYS A 39 14.21 29.78 -13.41
C CYS A 39 14.64 30.77 -14.51
N ALA A 40 14.09 32.00 -14.49
CA ALA A 40 14.54 33.05 -15.42
C ALA A 40 16.02 33.43 -15.23
N GLY A 41 16.58 33.15 -14.05
CA GLY A 41 18.00 33.28 -13.72
C GLY A 41 18.57 31.97 -13.16
N LEU A 42 19.68 32.06 -12.43
CA LEU A 42 20.29 30.86 -11.82
C LEU A 42 19.34 30.23 -10.79
N PRO A 43 19.06 28.92 -10.88
CA PRO A 43 18.28 28.23 -9.87
C PRO A 43 19.06 28.17 -8.56
N LEU A 44 18.35 28.34 -7.45
CA LEU A 44 18.92 28.08 -6.12
C LEU A 44 19.11 26.59 -5.89
N GLN A 45 18.24 25.77 -6.47
CA GLN A 45 18.31 24.30 -6.42
C GLN A 45 17.51 23.68 -7.56
N THR A 46 17.95 22.51 -8.02
CA THR A 46 17.26 21.72 -9.04
C THR A 46 17.19 20.27 -8.58
N TRP A 47 16.02 19.65 -8.70
CA TRP A 47 15.83 18.21 -8.50
C TRP A 47 15.35 17.59 -9.80
N ALA A 48 16.13 16.68 -10.37
CA ALA A 48 15.69 15.87 -11.49
C ALA A 48 14.91 14.66 -10.98
N ARG A 49 13.81 14.31 -11.65
CA ARG A 49 13.11 13.05 -11.42
C ARG A 49 14.03 11.93 -11.93
N ALA A 50 14.48 11.07 -11.02
CA ALA A 50 15.24 9.90 -11.40
C ALA A 50 14.37 8.99 -12.27
N GLU A 51 14.86 8.66 -13.46
CA GLU A 51 14.26 7.61 -14.27
C GLU A 51 14.54 6.27 -13.58
N LEU A 52 13.47 5.58 -13.18
CA LEU A 52 13.59 4.23 -12.61
C LEU A 52 13.87 3.26 -13.75
N VAL A 53 15.15 3.01 -14.00
CA VAL A 53 15.57 1.96 -14.93
C VAL A 53 15.37 0.62 -14.25
N ALA A 54 14.49 -0.23 -14.80
CA ALA A 54 14.32 -1.60 -14.34
C ALA A 54 15.59 -2.40 -14.66
N VAL A 55 16.49 -2.54 -13.69
CA VAL A 55 17.68 -3.38 -13.82
C VAL A 55 17.26 -4.85 -13.65
N PRO A 56 17.42 -5.69 -14.68
CA PRO A 56 17.18 -7.12 -14.54
C PRO A 56 18.18 -7.68 -13.50
N GLY A 57 17.69 -8.19 -12.37
CA GLY A 57 18.55 -8.92 -11.43
C GLY A 57 19.20 -10.14 -12.08
N PRO A 58 20.33 -10.64 -11.56
CA PRO A 58 21.00 -11.84 -12.06
C PRO A 58 20.02 -13.03 -12.10
N ARG A 59 20.13 -13.88 -13.13
CA ARG A 59 19.16 -14.97 -13.40
C ARG A 59 18.90 -15.86 -12.17
N LEU A 60 19.95 -16.17 -11.40
CA LEU A 60 19.84 -16.99 -10.20
C LEU A 60 18.92 -16.40 -9.12
N GLU A 61 19.00 -15.08 -8.89
CA GLU A 61 18.12 -14.38 -7.93
C GLU A 61 16.67 -14.36 -8.43
N ARG A 62 16.48 -14.19 -9.74
CA ARG A 62 15.14 -14.24 -10.35
C ARG A 62 14.51 -15.62 -10.20
N ASP A 63 15.25 -16.67 -10.49
CA ASP A 63 14.75 -18.05 -10.40
C ASP A 63 14.44 -18.43 -8.95
N GLU A 64 15.26 -17.99 -7.98
CA GLU A 64 14.95 -18.17 -6.56
C GLU A 64 13.69 -17.40 -6.14
N ALA A 65 13.58 -16.12 -6.52
CA ALA A 65 12.40 -15.31 -6.22
C ALA A 65 11.13 -15.95 -6.80
N GLN A 66 11.22 -16.47 -8.03
CA GLN A 66 10.09 -17.11 -8.70
C GLN A 66 9.69 -18.43 -8.02
N ARG A 67 10.66 -19.23 -7.57
CA ARG A 67 10.40 -20.42 -6.74
C ARG A 67 9.72 -20.06 -5.41
N ARG A 68 10.14 -18.98 -4.75
CA ARG A 68 9.50 -18.51 -3.51
C ARG A 68 8.06 -18.06 -3.74
N ILE A 69 7.78 -17.39 -4.86
CA ILE A 69 6.43 -16.98 -5.24
C ILE A 69 5.55 -18.22 -5.46
N GLU A 70 6.03 -19.21 -6.21
CA GLU A 70 5.24 -20.41 -6.52
C GLU A 70 4.93 -21.23 -5.26
N THR A 71 5.92 -21.48 -4.42
CA THR A 71 5.73 -22.19 -3.14
C THR A 71 4.75 -21.46 -2.21
N THR A 72 4.82 -20.13 -2.16
CA THR A 72 3.86 -19.31 -1.39
C THR A 72 2.44 -19.43 -1.96
N ARG A 73 2.32 -19.44 -3.29
CA ARG A 73 1.04 -19.58 -3.99
C ARG A 73 0.38 -20.94 -3.72
N GLU A 74 1.15 -22.01 -3.82
CA GLU A 74 0.70 -23.38 -3.52
C GLU A 74 0.25 -23.51 -2.06
N ALA A 75 1.05 -23.00 -1.12
CA ALA A 75 0.71 -23.01 0.30
C ALA A 75 -0.59 -22.24 0.58
N TRP A 76 -0.78 -21.10 -0.07
CA TRP A 76 -2.01 -20.32 0.04
C TRP A 76 -3.22 -21.07 -0.51
N GLN A 77 -3.11 -21.68 -1.70
CA GLN A 77 -4.18 -22.48 -2.28
C GLN A 77 -4.55 -23.68 -1.40
N ALA A 78 -3.56 -24.40 -0.87
CA ALA A 78 -3.79 -25.50 0.07
C ALA A 78 -4.48 -25.02 1.36
N SER A 79 -4.18 -23.81 1.83
CA SER A 79 -4.84 -23.24 3.00
C SER A 79 -6.34 -22.97 2.77
N LEU A 80 -6.72 -22.56 1.55
CA LEU A 80 -8.11 -22.32 1.19
C LEU A 80 -8.92 -23.62 1.14
N THR A 81 -8.41 -24.66 0.49
CA THR A 81 -9.09 -25.96 0.42
C THR A 81 -9.24 -26.61 1.81
N GLN A 82 -8.23 -26.44 2.67
CA GLN A 82 -8.35 -26.85 4.08
C GLN A 82 -9.38 -26.02 4.86
N ALA A 83 -9.49 -24.71 4.60
CA ALA A 83 -10.49 -23.87 5.24
C ALA A 83 -11.92 -24.31 4.85
N GLU A 84 -12.14 -24.63 3.58
CA GLU A 84 -13.42 -25.13 3.06
C GLU A 84 -13.81 -26.48 3.68
N SER A 85 -12.89 -27.45 3.72
CA SER A 85 -13.15 -28.75 4.33
C SER A 85 -13.45 -28.67 5.83
N ARG A 86 -12.76 -27.79 6.56
CA ARG A 86 -13.07 -27.50 7.98
C ARG A 86 -14.43 -26.82 8.13
N ALA A 87 -14.81 -25.91 7.23
CA ALA A 87 -16.12 -25.27 7.25
C ALA A 87 -17.24 -26.29 7.01
N ALA A 88 -17.11 -27.16 6.00
CA ALA A 88 -18.06 -28.25 5.72
C ALA A 88 -18.21 -29.22 6.91
N SER A 89 -17.10 -29.53 7.59
CA SER A 89 -17.11 -30.43 8.76
C SER A 89 -17.80 -29.81 9.98
N ARG A 90 -17.64 -28.50 10.22
CA ARG A 90 -18.39 -27.78 11.27
C ARG A 90 -19.89 -27.77 11.00
N VAL A 91 -20.31 -27.58 9.74
CA VAL A 91 -21.74 -27.61 9.37
C VAL A 91 -22.34 -28.98 9.67
N ARG A 92 -21.64 -30.08 9.37
CA ARG A 92 -22.11 -31.44 9.70
C ARG A 92 -22.21 -31.69 11.21
N PHE A 93 -21.21 -31.28 11.99
CA PHE A 93 -21.21 -31.45 13.45
C PHE A 93 -22.33 -30.63 14.13
N SER A 94 -22.64 -29.44 13.61
CA SER A 94 -23.72 -28.59 14.15
C SER A 94 -25.13 -29.15 13.94
N ARG A 95 -25.34 -30.06 12.97
CA ARG A 95 -26.64 -30.73 12.76
C ARG A 95 -26.88 -31.92 13.71
N GLY A 96 -25.85 -32.39 14.43
CA GLY A 96 -25.94 -33.52 15.37
C GLY A 96 -25.79 -33.16 16.85
N ALA A 97 -25.42 -31.92 17.18
CA ALA A 97 -25.15 -31.51 18.56
C ALA A 97 -26.43 -31.04 19.27
N ARG A 98 -27.02 -31.94 20.07
CA ARG A 98 -28.03 -31.60 21.07
C ARG A 98 -27.50 -30.49 22.01
N SER A 99 -28.39 -29.55 22.29
CA SER A 99 -28.28 -28.35 23.13
C SER A 99 -27.27 -28.44 24.29
N ARG A 100 -26.13 -27.75 24.14
CA ARG A 100 -25.31 -27.29 25.27
C ARG A 100 -25.92 -26.01 25.86
N PRO A 101 -25.82 -25.78 27.18
CA PRO A 101 -26.31 -24.56 27.80
C PRO A 101 -25.61 -23.34 27.18
N ALA A 102 -26.39 -22.28 26.97
CA ALA A 102 -25.94 -21.07 26.30
C ALA A 102 -24.79 -20.43 27.07
N ALA A 103 -23.59 -20.42 26.49
CA ALA A 103 -22.51 -19.56 26.94
C ALA A 103 -23.03 -18.11 26.92
N MET A 104 -22.84 -17.39 28.02
CA MET A 104 -23.25 -15.98 28.16
C MET A 104 -22.75 -15.20 26.94
N ARG A 105 -23.68 -14.78 26.07
CA ARG A 105 -23.35 -14.04 24.85
C ARG A 105 -22.95 -12.64 25.26
N ILE A 106 -21.65 -12.41 25.39
CA ILE A 106 -21.15 -11.05 25.57
C ILE A 106 -21.46 -10.28 24.29
N PRO A 107 -22.10 -9.10 24.36
CA PRO A 107 -22.38 -8.27 23.19
C PRO A 107 -21.12 -8.07 22.33
N ARG A 108 -21.27 -8.13 21.00
CA ARG A 108 -20.13 -8.07 20.07
C ARG A 108 -19.38 -6.74 20.13
N ALA A 109 -20.08 -5.65 20.39
CA ALA A 109 -19.48 -4.34 20.63
C ALA A 109 -18.45 -4.41 21.77
N ASP A 110 -18.81 -5.07 22.89
CA ASP A 110 -17.90 -5.25 24.02
C ASP A 110 -16.74 -6.21 23.70
N ALA A 111 -16.95 -7.18 22.81
CA ALA A 111 -15.89 -8.09 22.37
C ALA A 111 -14.82 -7.37 21.54
N CYS A 112 -15.23 -6.47 20.64
CA CYS A 112 -14.29 -5.66 19.87
C CYS A 112 -13.52 -4.68 20.77
N ALA A 113 -14.21 -4.02 21.71
CA ALA A 113 -13.57 -3.13 22.68
C ALA A 113 -12.53 -3.87 23.54
N ARG A 114 -12.86 -5.06 24.05
CA ARG A 114 -11.91 -5.91 24.79
C ARG A 114 -10.73 -6.34 23.94
N ALA A 115 -10.93 -6.68 22.68
CA ALA A 115 -9.83 -7.05 21.78
C ALA A 115 -8.86 -5.89 21.55
N ARG A 116 -9.38 -4.67 21.37
CA ARG A 116 -8.56 -3.46 21.25
C ARG A 116 -7.80 -3.15 22.55
N ALA A 117 -8.46 -3.30 23.70
CA ALA A 117 -7.83 -3.13 25.01
C ALA A 117 -6.71 -4.16 25.24
N ALA A 118 -6.91 -5.41 24.84
CA ALA A 118 -5.88 -6.46 24.94
C ALA A 118 -4.65 -6.16 24.08
N ARG A 119 -4.84 -5.64 22.85
CA ARG A 119 -3.75 -5.15 22.01
C ARG A 119 -3.00 -3.99 22.67
N ALA A 120 -3.73 -3.00 23.19
CA ALA A 120 -3.12 -1.85 23.88
C ALA A 120 -2.29 -2.30 25.09
N ALA A 121 -2.82 -3.24 25.89
CA ALA A 121 -2.09 -3.82 27.03
C ALA A 121 -0.87 -4.63 26.59
N ALA A 122 -0.94 -5.36 25.48
CA ALA A 122 0.20 -6.06 24.92
C ALA A 122 1.29 -5.09 24.44
N HIS A 123 0.89 -4.01 23.77
CA HIS A 123 1.80 -2.94 23.33
C HIS A 123 2.48 -2.26 24.52
N ALA A 124 1.70 -1.88 25.55
CA ALA A 124 2.23 -1.28 26.77
C ALA A 124 3.25 -2.18 27.50
N ARG A 125 3.02 -3.50 27.51
CA ARG A 125 3.96 -4.46 28.14
C ARG A 125 5.29 -4.60 27.40
N ARG A 126 5.32 -4.46 26.07
CA ARG A 126 6.56 -4.57 25.29
C ARG A 126 7.24 -3.22 25.05
N GLY A 127 6.49 -2.12 25.08
CA GLY A 127 6.99 -0.79 24.82
C GLY A 127 7.77 -0.72 23.49
N LEU A 128 9.02 -0.27 23.55
CA LEU A 128 9.89 -0.08 22.39
C LEU A 128 10.28 -1.38 21.67
N HIS A 129 10.13 -2.54 22.32
CA HIS A 129 10.39 -3.85 21.68
C HIS A 129 9.19 -4.37 20.87
N TRP A 130 8.19 -3.53 20.61
CA TRP A 130 7.04 -3.88 19.79
C TRP A 130 7.44 -3.96 18.31
N SER A 131 7.62 -5.19 17.82
CA SER A 131 7.97 -5.42 16.41
C SER A 131 6.76 -5.29 15.49
N PHE A 132 7.03 -5.13 14.19
CA PHE A 132 5.98 -5.16 13.17
C PHE A 132 5.19 -6.48 13.16
N ASP A 133 5.85 -7.60 13.40
CA ASP A 133 5.18 -8.92 13.46
C ASP A 133 4.23 -9.03 14.64
N ASP A 134 4.57 -8.40 15.78
CA ASP A 134 3.66 -8.29 16.92
C ASP A 134 2.44 -7.45 16.58
N ALA A 135 2.67 -6.27 15.98
CA ALA A 135 1.60 -5.39 15.52
C ALA A 135 0.64 -6.15 14.60
N SER A 136 1.17 -6.79 13.56
CA SER A 136 0.42 -7.53 12.54
C SER A 136 -0.39 -8.68 13.13
N ARG A 137 0.18 -9.46 14.08
CA ARG A 137 -0.54 -10.55 14.75
C ARG A 137 -1.72 -10.03 15.57
N TRP A 138 -1.51 -8.96 16.33
CA TRP A 138 -2.56 -8.36 17.15
C TRP A 138 -3.64 -7.68 16.31
N ASP A 139 -3.26 -7.04 15.20
CA ASP A 139 -4.21 -6.43 14.26
C ASP A 139 -5.09 -7.49 13.59
N ALA A 140 -4.51 -8.62 13.15
CA ALA A 140 -5.28 -9.75 12.65
C ALA A 140 -6.24 -10.34 13.70
N ALA A 141 -5.83 -10.38 14.97
CA ALA A 141 -6.68 -10.85 16.07
C ALA A 141 -7.84 -9.89 16.35
N VAL A 142 -7.59 -8.58 16.40
CA VAL A 142 -8.62 -7.55 16.55
C VAL A 142 -9.58 -7.59 15.36
N PHE A 143 -9.05 -7.64 14.14
CA PHE A 143 -9.85 -7.68 12.91
C PHE A 143 -10.82 -8.87 12.88
N LYS A 144 -10.39 -10.06 13.28
CA LYS A 144 -11.25 -11.26 13.35
C LYS A 144 -12.50 -11.05 14.22
N VAL A 145 -12.37 -10.28 15.30
CA VAL A 145 -13.46 -10.01 16.25
C VAL A 145 -14.31 -8.81 15.82
N CYS A 146 -13.66 -7.76 15.29
CA CYS A 146 -14.31 -6.49 14.97
C CYS A 146 -14.92 -6.40 13.57
N ARG A 147 -14.62 -7.32 12.64
CA ARG A 147 -15.08 -7.25 11.22
C ARG A 147 -16.61 -7.17 11.03
N TRP A 148 -17.39 -7.65 12.00
CA TRP A 148 -18.86 -7.69 11.93
C TRP A 148 -19.51 -7.09 13.18
N GLY A 149 -18.81 -6.17 13.85
CA GLY A 149 -19.23 -5.51 15.09
C GLY A 149 -20.11 -4.31 14.85
#